data_AF-A0A356KWQ5-F1
#
_entry.id   AF-A0A356KWQ5-F1
#
_cell.length_a   1.000
_cell.length_b   1.000
_cell.length_c   1.000
_cell.angle_alpha   90.00
_cell.angle_beta   90.00
_cell.angle_gamma   90.00
#
_symmetry.space_group_name_H-M   'P 1'
#
loop_
_entity.id
_entity.type
_entity.pdbx_description
1 polymer ?
#
loop_
_entity_poly.entity_id
_entity_poly.type
_entity_poly.pdbx_seq_one_letter_code
_entity_poly.pdbx_strand_id
1 'polypeptide(L)'
;MSVRLSPAAAALLFPSLVFPSLVFLSLGAPAAAQDLAIKAGRLVVAADQAPIEGGTVLIRKGRVAAIGTEVVVPKGVTLHQRPQAWVVPGFVDAHVAWGLRGDLDDPSAAIQPDIDLALRVEPSHRDYAAARASGVTTGLLAPGFSNLFGGLGATLKSTGKVFGERVAKLTLGNSALSSRRPPTSRAGLIGLLRRTLEREHDGGEGAVADFARGSIVGLVSVDGGTDLREML
;
A
#
# COMPACT_ATOMS: atom_id res chain seq x y z
N MET A 1 28.15 25.87 2.80
CA MET A 1 28.47 25.45 4.18
C MET A 1 29.07 24.05 4.09
N SER A 2 30.39 24.00 3.98
CA SER A 2 31.15 22.80 3.58
C SER A 2 32.11 22.43 4.70
N VAL A 3 31.83 21.34 5.40
CA VAL A 3 32.63 20.86 6.52
C VAL A 3 33.65 19.84 6.00
N ARG A 4 34.94 20.20 6.07
CA ARG A 4 36.07 19.27 5.92
C ARG A 4 36.38 18.66 7.28
N LEU A 5 36.46 17.33 7.35
CA LEU A 5 36.96 16.60 8.52
C LEU A 5 38.41 16.19 8.27
N SER A 6 39.31 16.52 9.21
CA SER A 6 40.70 16.08 9.24
C SER A 6 40.82 14.79 10.07
N PRO A 7 41.69 13.84 9.72
CA PRO A 7 41.97 12.68 10.54
C PRO A 7 43.13 12.99 11.50
N ALA A 8 42.99 12.65 12.78
CA ALA A 8 44.11 12.60 13.70
C ALA A 8 44.01 11.30 14.51
N ALA A 9 45.02 10.46 14.32
CA ALA A 9 45.22 9.19 14.99
C ALA A 9 45.75 9.39 16.41
N ALA A 10 45.31 8.55 17.34
CA ALA A 10 46.02 8.26 18.57
C ALA A 10 45.73 6.81 18.96
N ALA A 11 46.69 5.93 18.68
CA ALA A 11 46.71 4.54 19.12
C ALA A 11 47.18 4.48 20.58
N LEU A 12 46.39 3.86 21.46
CA LEU A 12 46.82 3.40 22.78
C LEU A 12 46.41 1.95 22.93
N LEU A 13 47.42 1.08 22.97
CA LEU A 13 47.31 -0.37 23.16
C LEU A 13 47.10 -0.68 24.65
N PHE A 14 45.99 -1.33 24.98
CA PHE A 14 45.81 -2.04 26.25
C PHE A 14 45.61 -3.54 25.93
N PRO A 15 46.40 -4.46 26.51
CA PRO A 15 46.20 -5.89 26.33
C PRO A 15 45.21 -6.38 27.39
N SER A 16 43.95 -6.58 27.01
CA SER A 16 42.95 -7.22 27.87
C SER A 16 42.42 -8.50 27.21
N LEU A 17 42.69 -9.61 27.90
CA LEU A 17 42.15 -10.97 27.76
C LEU A 17 40.78 -11.03 27.05
N VAL A 18 40.76 -11.60 25.84
CA VAL A 18 39.53 -11.90 25.11
C VAL A 18 39.09 -13.32 25.48
N PHE A 19 38.10 -13.44 26.37
CA PHE A 19 37.29 -14.65 26.51
C PHE A 19 36.56 -14.88 25.16
N PRO A 20 36.61 -16.07 24.55
CA PRO A 20 35.83 -16.33 23.35
C PRO A 20 34.36 -16.47 23.78
N SER A 21 33.62 -15.37 23.78
CA SER A 21 32.16 -15.40 23.80
C SER A 21 31.71 -16.09 22.51
N LEU A 22 31.20 -17.32 22.66
CA LEU A 22 30.44 -18.00 21.62
C LEU A 22 29.22 -17.14 21.29
N VAL A 23 29.36 -16.28 20.28
CA VAL A 23 28.23 -15.64 19.63
C VAL A 23 27.51 -16.74 18.87
N PHE A 24 26.45 -17.30 19.47
CA PHE A 24 25.47 -18.09 18.75
C PHE A 24 24.81 -17.17 17.72
N LEU A 25 25.36 -17.15 16.52
CA LEU A 25 24.74 -16.50 15.37
C LEU A 25 23.49 -17.33 15.04
N SER A 26 22.37 -16.96 15.65
CA SER A 26 21.06 -17.43 15.21
C SER A 26 20.86 -16.93 13.79
N LEU A 27 21.22 -17.75 12.81
CA LEU A 27 20.73 -17.64 11.46
C LEU A 27 19.22 -17.83 11.57
N GLY A 28 18.51 -16.73 11.76
CA GLY A 28 17.06 -16.69 11.64
C GLY A 28 16.74 -17.22 10.25
N ALA A 29 16.27 -18.46 10.19
CA ALA A 29 15.77 -19.02 8.96
C ALA A 29 14.73 -18.01 8.42
N PRO A 30 14.79 -17.64 7.13
CA PRO A 30 13.71 -16.85 6.55
C PRO A 30 12.42 -17.59 6.90
N ALA A 31 11.44 -16.89 7.48
CA ALA A 31 10.17 -17.49 7.85
C ALA A 31 9.60 -18.15 6.59
N ALA A 32 9.83 -19.46 6.47
CA ALA A 32 9.43 -20.22 5.31
C ALA A 32 7.92 -20.08 5.25
N ALA A 33 7.41 -19.66 4.10
CA ALA A 33 5.98 -19.45 3.92
C ALA A 33 5.24 -20.71 4.38
N GLN A 34 4.54 -20.60 5.52
CA GLN A 34 4.16 -21.77 6.30
C GLN A 34 3.06 -22.55 5.58
N ASP A 35 3.21 -23.87 5.53
CA ASP A 35 2.14 -24.77 5.13
C ASP A 35 1.23 -24.98 6.34
N LEU A 36 -0.05 -24.59 6.23
CA LEU A 36 -1.02 -24.73 7.32
C LEU A 36 -2.42 -25.00 6.78
N ALA A 37 -3.26 -25.64 7.58
CA ALA A 37 -4.67 -25.85 7.30
C ALA A 37 -5.53 -25.26 8.41
N ILE A 38 -6.65 -24.65 8.06
CA ILE A 38 -7.65 -24.13 9.01
C ILE A 38 -8.97 -24.78 8.71
N LYS A 39 -9.51 -25.57 9.65
CA LYS A 39 -10.89 -26.06 9.61
C LYS A 39 -11.76 -25.16 10.47
N ALA A 40 -12.77 -24.53 9.90
CA ALA A 40 -13.60 -23.55 10.59
C ALA A 40 -15.08 -23.93 10.57
N GLY A 41 -15.85 -23.30 11.46
CA GLY A 41 -17.30 -23.42 11.46
C GLY A 41 -17.88 -22.88 10.15
N ARG A 42 -17.40 -21.71 9.71
CA ARG A 42 -17.83 -21.08 8.45
C ARG A 42 -16.65 -20.53 7.67
N LEU A 43 -16.63 -20.79 6.36
CA LEU A 43 -15.71 -20.16 5.42
C LEU A 43 -16.49 -19.23 4.49
N VAL A 44 -16.13 -17.95 4.48
CA VAL A 44 -16.60 -16.97 3.50
C VAL A 44 -15.55 -16.88 2.40
N VAL A 45 -15.93 -17.17 1.16
CA VAL A 45 -14.98 -17.15 0.01
C VAL A 45 -15.18 -15.91 -0.84
N ALA A 46 -16.43 -15.59 -1.17
CA ALA A 46 -16.82 -14.43 -1.95
C ALA A 46 -18.11 -13.83 -1.39
N ALA A 47 -18.35 -12.55 -1.68
CA ALA A 47 -19.49 -11.80 -1.14
C ALA A 47 -20.84 -12.26 -1.74
N ASP A 48 -20.82 -12.85 -2.93
CA ASP A 48 -21.97 -13.33 -3.69
C ASP A 48 -22.29 -14.82 -3.45
N GLN A 49 -21.56 -15.47 -2.55
CA GLN A 49 -21.71 -16.90 -2.26
C GLN A 49 -22.11 -17.15 -0.80
N ALA A 50 -22.94 -18.16 -0.58
CA ALA A 50 -23.24 -18.63 0.77
C ALA A 50 -21.97 -19.18 1.44
N PRO A 51 -21.77 -18.94 2.76
CA PRO A 51 -20.63 -19.51 3.48
C PRO A 51 -20.60 -21.05 3.42
N ILE A 52 -19.41 -21.62 3.34
CA ILE A 52 -19.21 -23.07 3.43
C ILE A 52 -19.20 -23.46 4.91
N GLU A 53 -20.17 -24.27 5.32
CA GLU A 53 -20.27 -24.80 6.69
C GLU A 53 -19.27 -25.95 6.89
N GLY A 54 -18.51 -25.92 8.00
CA GLY A 54 -17.58 -26.98 8.40
C GLY A 54 -16.37 -27.18 7.47
N GLY A 55 -16.06 -26.19 6.62
CA GLY A 55 -15.02 -26.28 5.60
C GLY A 55 -13.58 -26.17 6.12
N THR A 56 -12.63 -26.53 5.25
CA THR A 56 -11.18 -26.40 5.48
C THR A 56 -10.52 -25.54 4.40
N VAL A 57 -9.63 -24.65 4.81
CA VAL A 57 -8.71 -23.89 3.94
C VAL A 57 -7.32 -24.48 4.10
N LEU A 58 -6.71 -24.92 3.00
CA LEU A 58 -5.31 -25.36 2.94
C LEU A 58 -4.46 -24.25 2.34
N ILE A 59 -3.42 -23.84 3.06
CA ILE A 59 -2.42 -22.88 2.63
C ILE A 59 -1.11 -23.62 2.43
N ARG A 60 -0.51 -23.44 1.25
CA ARG A 60 0.82 -23.97 0.90
C ARG A 60 1.71 -22.84 0.42
N LYS A 61 2.93 -22.75 0.96
CA LYS A 61 3.89 -21.71 0.60
C LYS A 61 3.28 -20.29 0.65
N GLY A 62 2.44 -20.03 1.66
CA GLY A 62 1.77 -18.74 1.86
C GLY A 62 0.68 -18.40 0.84
N ARG A 63 0.23 -19.37 0.02
CA ARG A 63 -0.89 -19.22 -0.92
C ARG A 63 -1.98 -20.22 -0.60
N VAL A 64 -3.23 -19.84 -0.86
CA VAL A 64 -4.36 -20.77 -0.78
C VAL A 64 -4.18 -21.85 -1.85
N ALA A 65 -4.12 -23.11 -1.43
CA ALA A 65 -3.99 -24.26 -2.31
C ALA A 65 -5.33 -24.97 -2.53
N ALA A 66 -6.21 -25.00 -1.52
CA ALA A 66 -7.55 -25.57 -1.63
C ALA A 66 -8.50 -24.98 -0.57
N ILE A 67 -9.79 -24.93 -0.89
CA ILE A 67 -10.88 -24.54 0.01
C ILE A 67 -12.07 -25.48 -0.24
N GLY A 68 -12.71 -25.98 0.82
CA GLY A 68 -13.91 -26.81 0.70
C GLY A 68 -14.15 -27.72 1.89
N THR A 69 -15.23 -28.52 1.83
CA THR A 69 -15.60 -29.50 2.87
C THR A 69 -14.74 -30.76 2.83
N GLU A 70 -14.24 -31.13 1.66
CA GLU A 70 -13.49 -32.38 1.41
C GLU A 70 -11.99 -32.16 1.20
N VAL A 71 -11.44 -31.04 1.70
CA VAL A 71 -10.02 -30.74 1.51
C VAL A 71 -9.15 -31.72 2.31
N VAL A 72 -8.33 -32.49 1.58
CA VAL A 72 -7.34 -33.40 2.18
C VAL A 72 -6.15 -32.60 2.69
N VAL A 73 -5.89 -32.69 4.00
CA VAL A 73 -4.72 -32.06 4.63
C VAL A 73 -3.52 -33.01 4.51
N PRO A 74 -2.44 -32.62 3.80
CA PRO A 74 -1.26 -33.47 3.65
C PRO A 74 -0.57 -33.74 4.99
N LYS A 75 0.10 -34.89 5.12
CA LYS A 75 0.93 -35.21 6.28
C LYS A 75 2.00 -34.13 6.49
N GLY A 76 2.21 -33.71 7.74
CA GLY A 76 3.18 -32.67 8.11
C GLY A 76 2.65 -31.24 8.04
N VAL A 77 1.41 -31.02 7.57
CA VAL A 77 0.75 -29.71 7.62
C VAL A 77 0.00 -29.56 8.95
N THR A 78 0.23 -28.46 9.66
CA THR A 78 -0.47 -28.17 10.92
C THR A 78 -1.93 -27.84 10.65
N LEU A 79 -2.84 -28.58 11.29
CA LEU A 79 -4.29 -28.33 11.22
C LEU A 79 -4.77 -27.55 12.45
N HIS A 80 -5.28 -26.35 12.22
CA HIS A 80 -5.96 -25.53 13.23
C HIS A 80 -7.47 -25.75 13.16
N GLN A 81 -8.04 -26.35 14.20
CA GLN A 81 -9.48 -26.50 14.33
C GLN A 81 -10.10 -25.30 15.04
N ARG A 82 -11.11 -24.69 14.41
CA ARG A 82 -11.81 -23.48 14.85
C ARG A 82 -13.32 -23.60 14.60
N PRO A 83 -14.01 -24.54 15.25
CA PRO A 83 -15.40 -24.91 14.93
C PRO A 83 -16.42 -23.77 15.13
N GLN A 84 -16.10 -22.77 15.94
CA GLN A 84 -16.96 -21.61 16.19
C GLN A 84 -16.51 -20.35 15.42
N ALA A 85 -15.36 -20.40 14.73
CA ALA A 85 -14.83 -19.24 14.04
C ALA A 85 -15.37 -19.13 12.63
N TRP A 86 -15.39 -17.90 12.16
CA TRP A 86 -15.55 -17.56 10.76
C TRP A 86 -14.18 -17.25 10.18
N VAL A 87 -13.89 -17.82 9.03
CA VAL A 87 -12.70 -17.47 8.24
C VAL A 87 -13.18 -16.69 7.04
N VAL A 88 -12.66 -15.47 6.90
CA VAL A 88 -12.96 -14.54 5.81
C VAL A 88 -11.67 -14.18 5.08
N PRO A 89 -11.73 -13.72 3.82
CA PRO A 89 -10.58 -13.12 3.17
C PRO A 89 -10.14 -11.87 3.92
N GLY A 90 -8.84 -11.59 3.90
CA GLY A 90 -8.35 -10.32 4.43
C GLY A 90 -8.92 -9.15 3.64
N PHE A 91 -9.44 -8.14 4.33
CA PHE A 91 -10.04 -6.98 3.66
C PHE A 91 -9.00 -6.17 2.90
N VAL A 92 -9.48 -5.48 1.86
CA VAL A 92 -8.72 -4.54 1.03
C VAL A 92 -9.34 -3.17 1.21
N ASP A 93 -8.53 -2.20 1.61
CA ASP A 93 -8.95 -0.80 1.73
C ASP A 93 -8.38 0.00 0.54
N ALA A 94 -9.28 0.64 -0.22
CA ALA A 94 -8.96 1.30 -1.48
C ALA A 94 -8.37 2.72 -1.29
N HIS A 95 -8.38 3.28 -0.09
CA HIS A 95 -7.72 4.57 0.18
C HIS A 95 -7.31 4.66 1.65
N VAL A 96 -6.02 4.43 1.90
CA VAL A 96 -5.45 4.49 3.24
C VAL A 96 -4.41 5.60 3.36
N ALA A 97 -4.11 5.95 4.61
CA ALA A 97 -3.04 6.86 5.00
C ALA A 97 -1.97 6.19 5.88
N TRP A 98 -1.93 4.85 5.90
CA TRP A 98 -1.07 4.11 6.80
C TRP A 98 0.40 4.30 6.46
N GLY A 99 1.24 4.24 7.50
CA GLY A 99 2.68 4.13 7.27
C GLY A 99 3.36 5.46 6.99
N LEU A 100 2.68 6.59 7.13
CA LEU A 100 3.25 7.91 6.85
C LEU A 100 3.50 8.71 8.13
N ARG A 101 4.62 9.43 8.15
CA ARG A 101 4.92 10.47 9.15
C ARG A 101 4.89 11.82 8.45
N GLY A 102 3.71 12.43 8.38
CA GLY A 102 3.52 13.76 7.77
C GLY A 102 2.40 13.78 6.74
N ASP A 103 2.52 14.72 5.80
CA ASP A 103 1.43 15.09 4.90
C ASP A 103 1.18 14.06 3.78
N LEU A 104 -0.11 13.84 3.48
CA LEU A 104 -0.59 13.01 2.37
C LEU A 104 -0.58 13.75 1.03
N ASP A 105 -0.60 15.07 1.08
CA ASP A 105 -0.69 15.95 -0.07
C ASP A 105 0.07 17.25 0.18
N ASP A 106 0.28 18.02 -0.90
CA ASP A 106 0.78 19.39 -0.82
C ASP A 106 -0.20 20.31 -1.56
N PRO A 107 -1.02 21.10 -0.85
CA PRO A 107 -2.02 21.95 -1.48
C PRO A 107 -1.43 23.20 -2.15
N SER A 108 -0.11 23.37 -2.23
CA SER A 108 0.54 24.54 -2.84
C SER A 108 0.28 24.67 -4.35
N ALA A 109 0.13 23.55 -5.07
CA ALA A 109 -0.20 23.50 -6.50
C ALA A 109 -1.34 22.53 -6.79
N ALA A 110 -2.07 22.69 -7.90
CA ALA A 110 -3.13 21.75 -8.28
C ALA A 110 -2.58 20.44 -8.85
N ILE A 111 -1.37 20.47 -9.40
CA ILE A 111 -0.68 19.35 -10.03
C ILE A 111 0.62 19.13 -9.27
N GLN A 112 0.75 17.99 -8.60
CA GLN A 112 1.90 17.59 -7.80
C GLN A 112 2.47 16.27 -8.34
N PRO A 113 3.17 16.30 -9.49
CA PRO A 113 3.61 15.08 -10.19
C PRO A 113 4.71 14.33 -9.42
N ASP A 114 5.50 15.07 -8.63
CA ASP A 114 6.71 14.57 -7.98
C ASP A 114 6.45 13.91 -6.61
N ILE A 115 5.21 13.98 -6.11
CA ILE A 115 4.83 13.27 -4.89
C ILE A 115 4.77 11.77 -5.22
N ASP A 116 5.65 10.97 -4.61
CA ASP A 116 5.53 9.51 -4.54
C ASP A 116 5.46 9.08 -3.08
N LEU A 117 4.26 8.67 -2.63
CA LEU A 117 4.05 8.27 -1.25
C LEU A 117 4.77 6.97 -0.89
N ALA A 118 5.11 6.11 -1.85
CA ALA A 118 5.87 4.90 -1.57
C ALA A 118 7.24 5.17 -0.98
N LEU A 119 7.85 6.30 -1.35
CA LEU A 119 9.16 6.73 -0.86
C LEU A 119 9.11 7.24 0.58
N ARG A 120 7.90 7.47 1.11
CA ARG A 120 7.67 8.04 2.45
C ARG A 120 7.14 7.03 3.45
N VAL A 121 6.97 5.77 3.03
CA VAL A 121 6.45 4.70 3.88
C VAL A 121 7.48 4.31 4.94
N GLU A 122 7.05 4.38 6.21
CA GLU A 122 7.75 3.85 7.38
C GLU A 122 7.22 2.44 7.68
N PRO A 123 7.99 1.36 7.42
CA PRO A 123 7.51 -0.01 7.59
C PRO A 123 7.13 -0.38 9.04
N SER A 124 7.72 0.30 10.03
CA SER A 124 7.46 0.05 11.45
C SER A 124 6.26 0.81 12.03
N HIS A 125 5.52 1.54 11.19
CA HIS A 125 4.43 2.40 11.66
C HIS A 125 3.30 1.61 12.35
N ARG A 126 2.76 2.20 13.42
CA ARG A 126 1.73 1.57 14.28
C ARG A 126 0.43 1.23 13.52
N ASP A 127 0.10 2.00 12.49
CA ASP A 127 -1.17 1.83 11.75
C ASP A 127 -1.30 0.45 11.13
N TYR A 128 -0.17 -0.17 10.76
CA TYR A 128 -0.17 -1.54 10.23
C TYR A 128 -0.68 -2.57 11.23
N ALA A 129 -0.35 -2.41 12.52
CA ALA A 129 -0.86 -3.29 13.55
C ALA A 129 -2.37 -3.09 13.75
N ALA A 130 -2.84 -1.84 13.71
CA ALA A 130 -4.27 -1.52 13.80
C ALA A 130 -5.04 -2.09 12.60
N ALA A 131 -4.53 -1.92 11.37
CA ALA A 131 -5.11 -2.48 10.16
C ALA A 131 -5.23 -4.01 10.21
N ARG A 132 -4.18 -4.71 10.69
CA ARG A 132 -4.24 -6.17 10.88
C ARG A 132 -5.28 -6.58 11.92
N ALA A 133 -5.37 -5.83 13.02
CA ALA A 133 -6.33 -6.11 14.09
C ALA A 133 -7.80 -5.96 13.64
N SER A 134 -8.07 -5.07 12.68
CA SER A 134 -9.39 -4.93 12.05
C SER A 134 -9.62 -5.88 10.86
N GLY A 135 -8.67 -6.76 10.55
CA GLY A 135 -8.78 -7.73 9.45
C GLY A 135 -8.39 -7.19 8.08
N VAL A 136 -7.85 -5.96 7.99
CA VAL A 136 -7.39 -5.38 6.73
C VAL A 136 -5.95 -5.81 6.43
N THR A 137 -5.76 -6.44 5.27
CA THR A 137 -4.46 -7.04 4.90
C THR A 137 -3.73 -6.27 3.80
N THR A 138 -4.48 -5.51 3.01
CA THR A 138 -3.97 -4.75 1.87
C THR A 138 -4.62 -3.38 1.85
N GLY A 139 -3.84 -2.33 1.60
CA GLY A 139 -4.32 -0.97 1.45
C GLY A 139 -3.73 -0.32 0.20
N LEU A 140 -4.47 0.57 -0.44
CA LEU A 140 -3.93 1.50 -1.43
C LEU A 140 -3.62 2.83 -0.73
N LEU A 141 -2.33 3.07 -0.45
CA LEU A 141 -1.87 4.36 0.03
C LEU A 141 -1.96 5.35 -1.13
N ALA A 142 -2.73 6.40 -0.97
CA ALA A 142 -2.95 7.38 -2.04
C ALA A 142 -2.89 8.81 -1.48
N PRO A 143 -2.40 9.78 -2.28
CA PRO A 143 -2.48 11.18 -1.94
C PRO A 143 -3.86 11.64 -1.49
N GLY A 144 -3.88 12.76 -0.77
CA GLY A 144 -5.10 13.41 -0.32
C GLY A 144 -5.98 13.91 -1.46
N PHE A 145 -7.00 14.69 -1.08
CA PHE A 145 -8.03 15.16 -2.02
C PHE A 145 -7.83 16.63 -2.44
N SER A 146 -6.80 17.30 -1.91
CA SER A 146 -6.65 18.75 -2.11
C SER A 146 -6.14 19.14 -3.50
N ASN A 147 -5.56 18.21 -4.26
CA ASN A 147 -4.99 18.46 -5.59
C ASN A 147 -5.84 17.84 -6.70
N LEU A 148 -5.81 18.45 -7.89
CA LEU A 148 -6.35 17.84 -9.11
C LEU A 148 -5.56 16.59 -9.49
N PHE A 149 -4.22 16.70 -9.50
CA PHE A 149 -3.30 15.56 -9.58
C PHE A 149 -2.42 15.59 -8.32
N GLY A 150 -2.64 14.64 -7.42
CA GLY A 150 -1.97 14.60 -6.10
C GLY A 150 -0.65 13.85 -6.07
N GLY A 151 -0.23 13.25 -7.19
CA GLY A 151 0.96 12.43 -7.28
C GLY A 151 0.65 10.93 -7.34
N LEU A 152 1.62 10.14 -6.90
CA LEU A 152 1.62 8.69 -6.95
C LEU A 152 1.35 8.08 -5.57
N GLY A 153 0.37 7.19 -5.55
CA GLY A 153 0.11 6.23 -4.49
C GLY A 153 0.78 4.88 -4.75
N ALA A 154 0.69 3.99 -3.77
CA ALA A 154 1.24 2.65 -3.84
C ALA A 154 0.42 1.64 -3.04
N THR A 155 0.44 0.38 -3.47
CA THR A 155 -0.20 -0.69 -2.72
C THR A 155 0.69 -1.20 -1.59
N LEU A 156 0.09 -1.37 -0.42
CA LEU A 156 0.74 -1.78 0.81
C LEU A 156 0.13 -3.07 1.33
N LYS A 157 0.97 -3.95 1.88
CA LYS A 157 0.51 -4.96 2.83
C LYS A 157 0.49 -4.33 4.22
N SER A 158 -0.45 -4.77 5.05
CA SER A 158 -0.48 -4.39 6.45
C SER A 158 0.69 -4.99 7.25
N THR A 159 1.70 -5.58 6.60
CA THR A 159 3.03 -5.88 7.15
C THR A 159 4.04 -4.74 6.94
N GLY A 160 3.64 -3.64 6.27
CA GLY A 160 4.52 -2.52 5.91
C GLY A 160 5.23 -2.68 4.56
N LYS A 161 4.99 -3.78 3.84
CA LYS A 161 5.59 -4.02 2.53
C LYS A 161 4.84 -3.24 1.44
N VAL A 162 5.56 -2.35 0.75
CA VAL A 162 5.13 -1.76 -0.54
C VAL A 162 5.28 -2.81 -1.64
N PHE A 163 4.29 -2.92 -2.53
CA PHE A 163 4.35 -3.79 -3.70
C PHE A 163 3.52 -3.22 -4.85
N GLY A 164 3.59 -3.89 -6.02
CA GLY A 164 2.80 -3.50 -7.20
C GLY A 164 3.31 -2.23 -7.88
N GLU A 165 2.55 -1.81 -8.88
CA GLU A 165 2.79 -0.58 -9.63
C GLU A 165 2.32 0.65 -8.85
N ARG A 166 2.81 1.82 -9.26
CA ARG A 166 2.32 3.10 -8.75
C ARG A 166 0.96 3.42 -9.35
N VAL A 167 0.15 4.15 -8.60
CA VAL A 167 -1.19 4.58 -9.01
C VAL A 167 -1.25 6.10 -8.97
N ALA A 168 -1.59 6.74 -10.07
CA ALA A 168 -1.82 8.19 -10.09
C ALA A 168 -3.08 8.53 -9.30
N LYS A 169 -3.05 9.56 -8.44
CA LYS A 169 -4.24 10.04 -7.73
C LYS A 169 -4.75 11.31 -8.37
N LEU A 170 -6.00 11.27 -8.83
CA LEU A 170 -6.72 12.43 -9.32
C LEU A 170 -7.93 12.72 -8.44
N THR A 171 -8.28 14.00 -8.29
CA THR A 171 -9.49 14.43 -7.58
C THR A 171 -10.27 15.42 -8.44
N LEU A 172 -11.45 14.99 -8.89
CA LEU A 172 -12.42 15.78 -9.65
C LEU A 172 -13.62 16.14 -8.75
N GLY A 173 -13.30 16.61 -7.55
CA GLY A 173 -14.28 17.04 -6.56
C GLY A 173 -13.99 18.44 -6.06
N ASN A 174 -14.93 18.99 -5.30
CA ASN A 174 -14.82 20.33 -4.72
C ASN A 174 -13.60 20.45 -3.79
N SER A 175 -13.14 19.34 -3.20
CA SER A 175 -11.93 19.30 -2.37
C SER A 175 -10.66 19.71 -3.10
N ALA A 176 -10.60 19.58 -4.43
CA ALA A 176 -9.45 19.99 -5.24
C ALA A 176 -9.45 21.50 -5.57
N LEU A 177 -10.55 22.19 -5.28
CA LEU A 177 -10.72 23.62 -5.53
C LEU A 177 -10.12 24.45 -4.39
N SER A 178 -9.57 25.61 -4.72
CA SER A 178 -9.01 26.52 -3.73
C SER A 178 -9.29 27.97 -4.09
N SER A 179 -9.53 28.82 -3.09
CA SER A 179 -9.57 30.28 -3.29
C SER A 179 -8.16 30.89 -3.37
N ARG A 180 -7.13 30.15 -2.96
CA ARG A 180 -5.73 30.62 -2.88
C ARG A 180 -4.89 30.24 -4.09
N ARG A 181 -5.40 29.33 -4.93
CA ARG A 181 -4.78 28.93 -6.21
C ARG A 181 -5.82 28.38 -7.18
N PRO A 182 -5.56 28.42 -8.49
CA PRO A 182 -6.35 27.64 -9.44
C PRO A 182 -6.31 26.13 -9.13
N PRO A 183 -7.35 25.36 -9.48
CA PRO A 183 -8.66 25.83 -9.95
C PRO A 183 -9.55 26.32 -8.81
N THR A 184 -10.34 27.36 -9.06
CA THR A 184 -11.31 27.93 -8.09
C THR A 184 -12.74 27.45 -8.33
N SER A 185 -12.99 26.80 -9.46
CA SER A 185 -14.31 26.30 -9.88
C SER A 185 -14.16 24.96 -10.62
N ARG A 186 -15.27 24.20 -10.73
CA ARG A 186 -15.31 22.92 -11.44
C ARG A 186 -14.97 23.05 -12.92
N ALA A 187 -15.52 24.06 -13.60
CA ALA A 187 -15.20 24.34 -15.00
C ALA A 187 -13.71 24.66 -15.20
N GLY A 188 -13.12 25.43 -14.27
CA GLY A 188 -11.68 25.70 -14.26
C GLY A 188 -10.84 24.44 -14.03
N LEU A 189 -11.32 23.53 -13.17
CA LEU A 189 -10.68 22.25 -12.87
C LEU A 189 -10.65 21.33 -14.10
N ILE A 190 -11.78 21.15 -14.79
CA ILE A 190 -11.85 20.35 -16.02
C ILE A 190 -11.00 20.96 -17.13
N GLY A 191 -11.07 22.29 -17.31
CA GLY A 191 -10.23 22.99 -18.29
C GLY A 191 -8.73 22.84 -17.99
N LEU A 192 -8.34 22.87 -16.72
CA LEU A 192 -6.96 22.61 -16.31
C LEU A 192 -6.55 21.15 -16.56
N LEU A 193 -7.41 20.19 -16.24
CA LEU A 193 -7.16 18.77 -16.48
C LEU A 193 -6.89 18.52 -17.96
N ARG A 194 -7.81 18.93 -18.85
CA ARG A 194 -7.70 18.69 -20.30
C ARG A 194 -6.40 19.24 -20.87
N ARG A 195 -6.11 20.52 -20.61
CA ARG A 195 -4.85 21.14 -21.08
C ARG A 195 -3.61 20.46 -20.53
N THR A 196 -3.67 19.98 -19.29
CA THR A 196 -2.55 19.26 -18.68
C THR A 196 -2.36 17.91 -19.37
N LEU A 197 -3.42 17.11 -19.52
CA LEU A 197 -3.33 15.80 -20.17
C LEU A 197 -2.89 15.93 -21.63
N GLU A 198 -3.45 16.86 -22.40
CA GLU A 198 -3.04 17.13 -23.80
C GLU A 198 -1.55 17.47 -23.88
N ARG A 199 -1.09 18.44 -23.08
CA ARG A 199 0.33 18.85 -23.07
C ARG A 199 1.27 17.71 -22.69
N GLU A 200 0.91 16.95 -21.64
CA GLU A 200 1.78 15.90 -21.13
C GLU A 200 1.75 14.64 -22.00
N HIS A 201 0.66 14.38 -22.73
CA HIS A 201 0.57 13.30 -23.70
C HIS A 201 1.56 13.48 -24.85
N ASP A 202 1.61 14.69 -25.43
CA ASP A 202 2.36 14.98 -26.66
C ASP A 202 3.88 15.15 -26.46
N GLY A 203 4.31 15.56 -25.27
CA GLY A 203 5.74 15.84 -25.02
C GLY A 203 6.16 15.86 -23.56
N GLY A 204 5.30 15.38 -22.65
CA GLY A 204 5.58 15.35 -21.22
C GLY A 204 6.38 14.13 -20.78
N GLU A 205 7.03 14.27 -19.62
CA GLU A 205 7.73 13.21 -18.92
C GLU A 205 7.18 13.06 -17.49
N GLY A 206 7.35 11.86 -16.91
CA GLY A 206 6.96 11.57 -15.53
C GLY A 206 5.48 11.21 -15.35
N ALA A 207 5.02 11.23 -14.10
CA ALA A 207 3.78 10.60 -13.67
C ALA A 207 2.52 11.08 -14.41
N VAL A 208 2.43 12.39 -14.71
CA VAL A 208 1.24 12.94 -15.39
C VAL A 208 1.22 12.51 -16.84
N ALA A 209 2.38 12.49 -17.49
CA ALA A 209 2.53 12.05 -18.88
C ALA A 209 2.27 10.54 -19.02
N ASP A 210 2.76 9.74 -18.07
CA ASP A 210 2.49 8.30 -18.03
C ASP A 210 1.00 8.02 -17.82
N PHE A 211 0.31 8.81 -16.98
CA PHE A 211 -1.13 8.73 -16.83
C PHE A 211 -1.86 9.15 -18.12
N ALA A 212 -1.45 10.26 -18.73
CA ALA A 212 -2.03 10.79 -19.97
C ALA A 212 -1.88 9.82 -21.17
N ARG A 213 -0.84 8.98 -21.16
CA ARG A 213 -0.62 7.91 -22.15
C ARG A 213 -1.23 6.55 -21.76
N GLY A 214 -1.89 6.46 -20.61
CA GLY A 214 -2.47 5.21 -20.11
C GLY A 214 -1.44 4.15 -19.70
N SER A 215 -0.20 4.56 -19.43
CA SER A 215 0.90 3.68 -18.99
C SER A 215 0.87 3.39 -17.49
N ILE A 216 0.14 4.19 -16.70
CA ILE A 216 -0.14 3.93 -15.29
C ILE A 216 -1.63 4.05 -14.99
N VAL A 217 -2.10 3.29 -14.00
CA VAL A 217 -3.49 3.34 -13.54
C VAL A 217 -3.76 4.60 -12.73
N GLY A 218 -4.94 5.21 -12.90
CA GLY A 218 -5.40 6.33 -12.09
C GLY A 218 -6.51 5.95 -11.11
N LEU A 219 -6.36 6.33 -9.85
CA LEU A 219 -7.44 6.42 -8.88
C LEU A 219 -8.07 7.81 -8.97
N VAL A 220 -9.29 7.88 -9.51
CA VAL A 220 -10.04 9.13 -9.65
C VAL A 220 -11.10 9.22 -8.56
N SER A 221 -11.01 10.25 -7.71
CA SER A 221 -12.10 10.59 -6.79
C SER A 221 -13.01 11.62 -7.41
N VAL A 222 -14.30 11.38 -7.31
CA VAL A 222 -15.37 12.25 -7.83
C VAL A 222 -16.38 12.52 -6.71
N ASP A 223 -17.08 13.66 -6.75
CA ASP A 223 -18.17 13.94 -5.80
C ASP A 223 -19.46 13.24 -6.23
N GLY A 224 -19.63 13.02 -7.54
CA GLY A 224 -20.80 12.36 -8.10
C GLY A 224 -20.59 11.82 -9.51
N GLY A 225 -21.58 11.04 -9.99
CA GLY A 225 -21.48 10.37 -11.29
C GLY A 225 -21.39 11.30 -12.51
N THR A 226 -21.78 12.57 -12.38
CA THR A 226 -21.65 13.57 -13.45
C THR A 226 -20.18 13.83 -13.79
N ASP A 227 -19.31 13.79 -12.79
CA ASP A 227 -17.88 14.14 -12.91
C ASP A 227 -17.13 13.11 -13.76
N LEU A 228 -17.58 11.86 -13.72
CA LEU A 228 -17.05 10.78 -14.56
C LEU A 228 -17.38 10.98 -16.03
N ARG A 229 -18.54 11.58 -16.36
CA ARG A 229 -18.92 11.85 -17.74
C ARG A 229 -18.11 12.97 -18.37
N GLU A 230 -17.52 13.86 -17.57
CA GLU A 230 -16.69 14.96 -18.08
C GLU A 230 -15.26 14.50 -18.44
N MET A 231 -14.86 13.30 -17.98
CA MET A 231 -13.59 12.64 -18.32
C MET A 231 -13.62 11.77 -19.57
N LEU A 232 -14.78 11.20 -19.92
CA LEU A 232 -14.99 10.35 -21.10
C LEU A 232 -15.25 11.20 -22.35
#